data_AF-A0A899G1Z5-F1
#
_entry.id   AF-A0A899G1Z5-F1
#
_cell.length_a   1.000
_cell.length_b   1.000
_cell.length_c   1.000
_cell.angle_alpha   90.00
_cell.angle_beta   90.00
_cell.angle_gamma   90.00
#
_symmetry.space_group_name_H-M   'P 1'
#
loop_
_entity.id
_entity.type
_entity.pdbx_description
1 polymer ?
#
loop_
_entity_poly.entity_id
_entity_poly.type
_entity_poly.pdbx_seq_one_letter_code
_entity_poly.pdbx_strand_id
1 'polypeptide(L)'
;MGDEHAGNIRSFVFESVLNQDLRSKCIILLGHIFGTKAILIIEKTSLELKDAMLFVEKNGIFFELIEKNDIYHLFSGTKSTGWVRFIYHLAEEEHILYECTDKENGFIIIPDLKWDQKTVSTLYYVAILHRRDISSLRDLKKEHIPLLLHIKQAALDVISKSFQEISKDQLKFFIHYHPSYYHFHVHISHIDFDSGDGMDIGRAYLLEDVINQLEMMPDNFSFIQRTMTFFLGEKSDLWVNVFSKITNAA
;
A
#
# COMPACT_ATOMS: atom_id res chain seq x y z
N MET A 1 19.91 2.40 18.93
CA MET A 1 19.53 1.53 20.06
C MET A 1 18.68 0.43 19.49
N GLY A 2 19.00 -0.83 19.79
CA GLY A 2 18.29 -1.98 19.22
C GLY A 2 16.87 -2.04 19.76
N ASP A 3 15.90 -2.06 18.86
CA ASP A 3 14.49 -2.28 19.18
C ASP A 3 14.35 -3.62 19.92
N GLU A 4 13.84 -3.58 21.15
CA GLU A 4 13.65 -4.74 22.02
C GLU A 4 12.73 -5.79 21.36
N HIS A 5 11.94 -5.38 20.36
CA HIS A 5 11.06 -6.26 19.59
C HIS A 5 11.76 -7.00 18.44
N ALA A 6 12.92 -6.52 17.96
CA ALA A 6 13.65 -7.18 16.89
C ALA A 6 14.20 -8.56 17.30
N GLY A 7 14.44 -8.79 18.60
CA GLY A 7 14.83 -10.10 19.14
C GLY A 7 13.72 -11.16 19.06
N ASN A 8 12.46 -10.74 19.04
CA ASN A 8 11.29 -11.63 19.14
C ASN A 8 11.03 -12.40 17.84
N ILE A 9 11.47 -11.89 16.69
CA ILE A 9 11.29 -12.54 15.38
C ILE A 9 11.92 -13.94 15.32
N ARG A 10 13.06 -14.15 16.01
CA ARG A 10 13.75 -15.44 16.05
C ARG A 10 12.94 -16.52 16.78
N SER A 11 11.94 -16.11 17.55
CA SER A 11 11.03 -16.98 18.28
C SER A 11 9.74 -17.28 17.51
N PHE A 12 9.62 -16.82 16.25
CA PHE A 12 8.47 -17.11 15.40
C PHE A 12 8.43 -18.60 15.01
N VAL A 13 7.34 -19.27 15.39
CA VAL A 13 7.04 -20.65 15.02
C VAL A 13 6.00 -20.64 13.90
N PHE A 14 6.38 -21.11 12.71
CA PHE A 14 5.51 -21.18 11.54
C PHE A 14 4.31 -22.12 11.75
N GLU A 15 3.13 -21.71 11.30
CA GLU A 15 1.90 -22.50 11.28
C GLU A 15 1.42 -22.76 9.84
N SER A 16 1.24 -21.71 9.03
CA SER A 16 0.77 -21.85 7.64
C SER A 16 1.13 -20.64 6.77
N VAL A 17 1.10 -20.80 5.44
CA VAL A 17 1.21 -19.69 4.47
C VAL A 17 -0.18 -19.10 4.26
N LEU A 18 -0.36 -17.82 4.55
CA LEU A 18 -1.62 -17.11 4.31
C LEU A 18 -1.72 -16.58 2.89
N ASN A 19 -0.63 -16.04 2.35
CA ASN A 19 -0.55 -15.54 0.98
C ASN A 19 0.89 -15.65 0.44
N GLN A 20 1.02 -15.85 -0.86
CA GLN A 20 2.28 -15.73 -1.58
C GLN A 20 2.02 -15.01 -2.90
N ASP A 21 2.58 -13.82 -3.04
CA ASP A 21 2.50 -13.02 -4.26
C ASP A 21 3.86 -13.02 -4.95
N LEU A 22 3.92 -13.69 -6.10
CA LEU A 22 5.11 -13.78 -6.93
C LEU A 22 5.43 -12.47 -7.66
N ARG A 23 4.42 -11.60 -7.88
CA ARG A 23 4.60 -10.30 -8.53
C ARG A 23 5.25 -9.31 -7.57
N SER A 24 4.66 -9.09 -6.39
CA SER A 24 5.24 -8.22 -5.36
C SER A 24 6.41 -8.86 -4.61
N LYS A 25 6.71 -10.13 -4.87
CA LYS A 25 7.77 -10.91 -4.19
C LYS A 25 7.59 -10.87 -2.66
N CYS A 26 6.34 -11.07 -2.23
CA CYS A 26 5.92 -11.02 -0.84
C CYS A 26 5.33 -12.37 -0.42
N ILE A 27 5.63 -12.81 0.80
CA ILE A 27 5.00 -13.97 1.44
C ILE A 27 4.50 -13.57 2.82
N ILE A 28 3.26 -13.96 3.12
CA ILE A 28 2.60 -13.71 4.40
C ILE A 28 2.40 -15.05 5.10
N LEU A 29 2.99 -15.20 6.28
CA LEU A 29 2.97 -16.41 7.09
C LEU A 29 2.14 -16.19 8.35
N LEU A 30 1.35 -17.17 8.75
CA LEU A 30 0.77 -17.29 10.08
C LEU A 30 1.70 -18.13 10.94
N GLY A 31 1.84 -17.74 12.20
CA GLY A 31 2.60 -18.49 13.19
C GLY A 31 2.35 -17.99 14.59
N HIS A 32 3.31 -18.25 15.48
CA HIS A 32 3.24 -17.87 16.89
C HIS A 32 4.55 -17.28 17.38
N ILE A 33 4.50 -16.24 18.20
CA ILE A 33 5.65 -15.72 18.97
C ILE A 33 5.26 -15.84 20.44
N PHE A 34 6.08 -16.54 21.23
CA PHE A 34 5.82 -16.83 22.66
C PHE A 34 4.40 -17.38 22.93
N GLY A 35 3.93 -18.28 22.06
CA GLY A 35 2.61 -18.91 22.18
C GLY A 35 1.43 -18.03 21.74
N THR A 36 1.66 -16.78 21.36
CA THR A 36 0.62 -15.87 20.85
C THR A 36 0.65 -15.86 19.32
N LYS A 37 -0.53 -15.91 18.68
CA LYS A 37 -0.64 -15.85 17.21
C LYS A 37 0.00 -14.58 16.66
N ALA A 38 0.75 -14.74 15.59
CA ALA A 38 1.48 -13.67 14.91
C ALA A 38 1.41 -13.84 13.38
N ILE A 39 1.40 -12.72 12.66
CA ILE A 39 1.51 -12.70 11.20
C ILE A 39 2.89 -12.16 10.85
N LEU A 40 3.60 -12.86 9.99
CA LEU A 40 4.91 -12.50 9.49
C LEU A 40 4.83 -12.18 8.00
N ILE A 41 5.05 -10.92 7.66
CA ILE A 41 5.11 -10.44 6.27
C ILE A 41 6.59 -10.34 5.88
N ILE A 42 6.97 -11.04 4.82
CA ILE A 42 8.32 -11.07 4.28
C ILE A 42 8.24 -10.54 2.85
N GLU A 43 8.85 -9.40 2.61
CA GLU A 43 8.86 -8.75 1.30
C GLU A 43 10.29 -8.54 0.81
N LYS A 44 10.52 -8.83 -0.48
CA LYS A 44 11.81 -8.55 -1.11
C LYS A 44 11.96 -7.06 -1.33
N THR A 45 12.95 -6.45 -0.70
CA THR A 45 13.31 -5.04 -0.96
C THR A 45 13.70 -4.83 -2.42
N SER A 46 13.29 -3.68 -2.97
CA SER A 46 13.73 -3.18 -4.28
C SER A 46 15.25 -3.03 -4.34
N LEU A 47 15.79 -3.12 -5.56
CA LEU A 47 17.20 -2.80 -5.82
C LEU A 47 17.31 -1.30 -6.06
N GLU A 48 18.25 -0.64 -5.40
CA GLU A 48 18.57 0.75 -5.70
C GLU A 48 19.60 0.83 -6.85
N LEU A 49 19.72 1.99 -7.51
CA LEU A 49 20.72 2.23 -8.56
C LEU A 49 22.15 1.94 -8.08
N LYS A 50 22.47 2.25 -6.82
CA LYS A 50 23.76 1.93 -6.21
C LYS A 50 24.00 0.41 -6.07
N ASP A 51 22.94 -0.39 -5.97
CA ASP A 51 23.05 -1.85 -5.97
C ASP A 51 23.35 -2.41 -7.37
N ALA A 52 23.03 -1.68 -8.45
CA ALA A 52 23.34 -2.13 -9.82
C ALA A 52 24.86 -2.29 -10.04
N MET A 53 25.66 -1.44 -9.40
CA MET A 53 27.13 -1.54 -9.45
C MET A 53 27.67 -2.84 -8.84
N LEU A 54 26.93 -3.46 -7.92
CA LEU A 54 27.31 -4.75 -7.32
C LEU A 54 27.24 -5.92 -8.32
N PHE A 55 26.49 -5.77 -9.42
CA PHE A 55 26.39 -6.78 -10.47
C PHE A 55 27.51 -6.65 -11.53
N VAL A 56 28.24 -5.54 -11.52
CA VAL A 56 29.28 -5.23 -12.52
C VAL A 56 30.67 -5.29 -11.90
N GLU A 57 30.82 -4.89 -10.64
CA GLU A 57 32.08 -4.99 -9.91
C GLU A 57 32.23 -6.36 -9.23
N LYS A 58 33.48 -6.81 -9.07
CA LYS A 58 33.87 -8.14 -8.57
C LYS A 58 33.58 -8.36 -7.06
N ASN A 59 32.50 -7.78 -6.54
CA ASN A 59 32.24 -7.65 -5.12
C ASN A 59 30.86 -8.24 -4.73
N GLY A 60 30.86 -9.49 -4.29
CA GLY A 60 29.88 -9.99 -3.30
C GLY A 60 28.59 -10.62 -3.81
N ILE A 61 28.43 -10.83 -5.12
CA ILE A 61 27.31 -11.60 -5.69
C ILE A 61 27.84 -12.88 -6.33
N PHE A 62 27.36 -14.03 -5.87
CA PHE A 62 27.61 -15.31 -6.50
C PHE A 62 26.60 -15.53 -7.61
N PHE A 63 27.09 -15.79 -8.82
CA PHE A 63 26.25 -16.12 -9.99
C PHE A 63 26.40 -17.59 -10.36
N GLU A 64 25.29 -18.26 -10.59
CA GLU A 64 25.22 -19.60 -11.16
C GLU A 64 24.42 -19.52 -12.47
N LEU A 65 24.98 -20.01 -13.58
CA LEU A 65 24.28 -20.04 -14.86
C LEU A 65 23.17 -21.08 -14.82
N ILE A 66 21.92 -20.66 -15.03
CA ILE A 66 20.76 -21.55 -15.12
C ILE A 66 20.56 -22.00 -16.57
N GLU A 67 20.56 -21.06 -17.51
CA GLU A 67 20.22 -21.34 -18.91
C GLU A 67 20.96 -20.39 -19.86
N LYS A 68 21.24 -20.88 -21.08
CA LYS A 68 21.81 -20.08 -22.16
C LYS A 68 21.08 -20.37 -23.46
N ASN A 69 20.65 -19.32 -24.14
CA ASN A 69 20.12 -19.38 -25.50
C ASN A 69 20.68 -18.21 -26.33
N ASP A 70 21.60 -18.53 -27.24
CA ASP A 70 22.33 -17.56 -28.08
C ASP A 70 22.99 -16.43 -27.25
N ILE A 71 22.50 -15.20 -27.38
CA ILE A 71 22.98 -14.03 -26.63
C ILE A 71 22.35 -13.91 -25.23
N TYR A 72 21.27 -14.64 -24.94
CA TYR A 72 20.60 -14.61 -23.64
C TYR A 72 21.23 -15.62 -22.68
N HIS A 73 21.60 -15.14 -21.49
CA HIS A 73 22.14 -15.95 -20.42
C HIS A 73 21.35 -15.64 -19.15
N LEU A 74 20.75 -16.66 -18.54
CA LEU A 74 20.00 -16.56 -17.31
C LEU A 74 20.87 -17.04 -16.14
N PHE A 75 21.01 -16.20 -15.11
CA PHE A 75 21.79 -16.53 -13.91
C PHE A 75 20.91 -16.48 -12.66
N SER A 76 21.18 -17.39 -11.72
CA SER A 76 20.78 -17.25 -10.32
C SER A 76 21.84 -16.42 -9.59
N GLY A 77 21.45 -15.34 -8.93
CA GLY A 77 22.35 -14.48 -8.16
C GLY A 77 22.02 -14.51 -6.68
N THR A 78 23.01 -14.78 -5.82
CA THR A 78 22.86 -14.63 -4.36
C THR A 78 23.78 -13.55 -3.81
N LYS A 79 23.19 -12.56 -3.14
CA LYS A 79 23.90 -11.53 -2.36
C LYS A 79 24.05 -12.04 -0.93
N SER A 80 25.27 -12.04 -0.39
CA SER A 80 25.55 -12.49 1.00
C SER A 80 24.83 -11.67 2.07
N THR A 81 24.33 -10.49 1.72
CA THR A 81 23.55 -9.60 2.59
C THR A 81 22.30 -9.09 1.86
N GLY A 82 21.24 -9.90 1.86
CA GLY A 82 19.89 -9.47 1.50
C GLY A 82 19.07 -9.28 2.77
N TRP A 83 18.79 -8.04 3.15
CA TRP A 83 17.93 -7.76 4.30
C TRP A 83 16.48 -8.12 3.94
N VAL A 84 15.91 -9.08 4.65
CA VAL A 84 14.46 -9.28 4.71
C VAL A 84 13.92 -8.26 5.69
N ARG A 85 12.95 -7.44 5.27
CA ARG A 85 12.32 -6.47 6.16
C ARG A 85 11.21 -7.18 6.96
N PHE A 86 11.20 -6.94 8.27
CA PHE A 86 10.16 -7.38 9.18
C PHE A 86 9.37 -6.14 9.64
N ILE A 87 8.05 -6.17 9.55
CA ILE A 87 7.19 -5.07 10.00
C ILE A 87 6.43 -5.54 11.24
N TYR A 88 6.67 -4.87 12.36
CA TYR A 88 5.92 -4.97 13.62
C TYR A 88 5.63 -3.53 14.07
N HIS A 89 4.38 -3.14 14.34
CA HIS A 89 4.07 -1.77 14.78
C HIS A 89 3.03 -1.72 15.91
N LEU A 90 3.37 -0.94 16.93
CA LEU A 90 2.47 -0.16 17.78
C LEU A 90 2.59 1.29 17.26
N ALA A 91 1.48 1.98 17.00
CA ALA A 91 1.49 3.30 16.38
C ALA A 91 2.02 4.37 17.35
N GLU A 92 3.10 5.06 17.00
CA GLU A 92 3.65 6.21 17.74
C GLU A 92 3.55 7.50 16.90
N GLU A 93 3.37 8.66 17.56
CA GLU A 93 3.14 9.99 16.97
C GLU A 93 4.31 10.51 16.11
N GLU A 94 5.50 9.90 16.18
CA GLU A 94 6.75 10.39 15.58
C GLU A 94 6.83 10.29 14.03
N HIS A 95 5.84 9.68 13.37
CA HIS A 95 5.87 9.43 11.92
C HIS A 95 4.86 10.26 11.09
N ILE A 96 4.24 11.28 11.68
CA ILE A 96 3.30 12.15 10.96
C ILE A 96 4.07 13.10 10.03
N LEU A 97 3.83 13.00 8.72
CA LEU A 97 4.41 13.89 7.72
C LEU A 97 3.69 15.25 7.71
N TYR A 98 2.38 15.23 7.85
CA TYR A 98 1.53 16.42 7.84
C TYR A 98 0.25 16.17 8.64
N GLU A 99 -0.22 17.20 9.33
CA GLU A 99 -1.51 17.21 10.01
C GLU A 99 -2.27 18.51 9.71
N CYS A 100 -3.52 18.37 9.28
CA CYS A 100 -4.50 19.44 9.25
C CYS A 100 -5.42 19.29 10.45
N THR A 101 -5.36 20.25 11.38
CA THR A 101 -6.12 20.24 12.64
C THR A 101 -7.54 20.80 12.53
N ASP A 102 -8.07 20.93 11.31
CA ASP A 102 -9.45 21.37 11.09
C ASP A 102 -10.43 20.37 11.73
N LYS A 103 -11.46 20.88 12.42
CA LYS A 103 -12.38 20.05 13.20
C LYS A 103 -13.28 19.16 12.34
N GLU A 104 -13.60 19.62 11.13
CA GLU A 104 -14.57 18.96 10.24
C GLU A 104 -13.90 18.27 9.05
N ASN A 105 -12.80 18.84 8.56
CA ASN A 105 -12.07 18.41 7.36
C ASN A 105 -10.58 18.20 7.63
N GLY A 106 -10.20 17.98 8.89
CA GLY A 106 -8.83 17.66 9.25
C GLY A 106 -8.45 16.22 8.91
N PHE A 107 -7.15 16.02 8.70
CA PHE A 107 -6.56 14.74 8.30
C PHE A 107 -5.05 14.73 8.60
N ILE A 108 -4.50 13.53 8.67
CA ILE A 108 -3.05 13.29 8.77
C ILE A 108 -2.54 12.61 7.51
N ILE A 109 -1.28 12.83 7.15
CA ILE A 109 -0.54 12.06 6.15
C ILE A 109 0.58 11.32 6.85
N ILE A 110 0.59 10.00 6.71
CA ILE A 110 1.55 9.09 7.37
C ILE A 110 2.12 8.10 6.36
N PRO A 111 3.38 7.64 6.52
CA PRO A 111 3.95 6.63 5.65
C PRO A 111 3.14 5.34 5.73
N ASP A 112 2.86 4.72 4.59
CA ASP A 112 2.21 3.41 4.54
C ASP A 112 3.21 2.35 5.01
N LEU A 113 2.70 1.31 5.68
CA LEU A 113 3.51 0.19 6.18
C LEU A 113 4.32 -0.48 5.07
N LYS A 114 3.80 -0.49 3.83
CA LYS A 114 4.47 -1.08 2.67
C LYS A 114 5.73 -0.34 2.25
N TRP A 115 5.92 0.91 2.65
CA TRP A 115 7.08 1.70 2.24
C TRP A 115 8.23 1.63 3.24
N ASP A 116 9.45 1.53 2.72
CA ASP A 116 10.68 1.46 3.51
C ASP A 116 11.16 2.82 4.02
N GLN A 117 10.48 3.90 3.64
CA GLN A 117 10.83 5.29 3.93
C GLN A 117 12.22 5.71 3.42
N LYS A 118 12.76 4.96 2.44
CA LYS A 118 14.10 5.17 1.87
C LYS A 118 14.05 5.20 0.35
N THR A 119 13.44 4.19 -0.25
CA THR A 119 13.39 4.01 -1.70
C THR A 119 12.28 4.86 -2.29
N VAL A 120 12.66 5.99 -2.89
CA VAL A 120 11.73 7.00 -3.45
C VAL A 120 10.82 6.44 -4.54
N SER A 121 11.33 5.56 -5.41
CA SER A 121 10.52 4.93 -6.47
C SER A 121 9.39 4.03 -5.92
N THR A 122 9.49 3.63 -4.65
CA THR A 122 8.44 2.86 -3.93
C THR A 122 7.69 3.70 -2.89
N LEU A 123 7.82 5.02 -2.93
CA LEU A 123 7.17 5.91 -1.96
C LEU A 123 5.68 5.63 -1.88
N TYR A 124 5.22 5.45 -0.64
CA TYR A 124 3.82 5.20 -0.33
C TYR A 124 3.45 5.86 1.00
N TYR A 125 2.49 6.78 0.94
CA TYR A 125 1.82 7.39 2.07
C TYR A 125 0.31 7.10 2.02
N VAL A 126 -0.34 7.30 3.16
CA VAL A 126 -1.80 7.32 3.26
C VAL A 126 -2.24 8.59 3.99
N ALA A 127 -3.27 9.25 3.47
CA ALA A 127 -3.97 10.32 4.16
C ALA A 127 -5.19 9.75 4.89
N ILE A 128 -5.31 10.02 6.18
CA ILE A 128 -6.36 9.49 7.07
C ILE A 128 -7.12 10.65 7.70
N LEU A 129 -8.44 10.65 7.57
CA LEU A 129 -9.30 11.72 8.09
C LEU A 129 -9.41 11.66 9.63
N HIS A 130 -9.61 12.81 10.29
CA HIS A 130 -9.97 12.82 11.70
C HIS A 130 -11.46 12.50 11.91
N ARG A 131 -12.33 13.01 11.03
CA ARG A 131 -13.76 12.68 11.03
C ARG A 131 -13.98 11.18 10.79
N ARG A 132 -15.05 10.62 11.36
CA ARG A 132 -15.34 9.17 11.37
C ARG A 132 -16.65 8.78 10.69
N ASP A 133 -17.34 9.76 10.12
CA ASP A 133 -18.64 9.59 9.45
C ASP A 133 -18.50 9.21 7.96
N ILE A 134 -17.28 9.22 7.41
CA ILE A 134 -16.98 8.76 6.05
C ILE A 134 -16.24 7.42 6.17
N SER A 135 -16.93 6.32 5.83
CA SER A 135 -16.39 4.97 5.95
C SER A 135 -15.72 4.51 4.67
N SER A 136 -16.23 4.93 3.51
CA SER A 136 -15.70 4.52 2.21
C SER A 136 -16.06 5.51 1.09
N LEU A 137 -15.65 5.19 -0.14
CA LEU A 137 -16.06 5.90 -1.36
C LEU A 137 -17.59 6.10 -1.47
N ARG A 138 -18.41 5.22 -0.89
CA ARG A 138 -19.89 5.32 -0.92
C ARG A 138 -20.45 6.55 -0.19
N ASP A 139 -19.74 7.02 0.83
CA ASP A 139 -20.20 8.13 1.68
C ASP A 139 -19.79 9.51 1.12
N LEU A 140 -18.95 9.53 0.07
CA LEU A 140 -18.55 10.77 -0.57
C LEU A 140 -19.71 11.44 -1.30
N LYS A 141 -19.76 12.76 -1.17
CA LYS A 141 -20.77 13.68 -1.69
C LYS A 141 -20.06 14.93 -2.18
N LYS A 142 -20.76 15.78 -2.93
CA LYS A 142 -20.22 17.06 -3.41
C LYS A 142 -19.62 17.95 -2.32
N GLU A 143 -20.25 17.98 -1.15
CA GLU A 143 -19.76 18.76 0.00
C GLU A 143 -18.36 18.37 0.47
N HIS A 144 -17.89 17.15 0.12
CA HIS A 144 -16.56 16.64 0.46
C HIS A 144 -15.48 17.02 -0.57
N ILE A 145 -15.82 17.62 -1.72
CA ILE A 145 -14.84 18.01 -2.74
C ILE A 145 -13.71 18.91 -2.17
N PRO A 146 -13.99 19.95 -1.35
CA PRO A 146 -12.93 20.78 -0.76
C PRO A 146 -11.95 19.97 0.09
N LEU A 147 -12.42 18.98 0.85
CA LEU A 147 -11.58 18.08 1.63
C LEU A 147 -10.66 17.24 0.73
N LEU A 148 -11.22 16.66 -0.34
CA LEU A 148 -10.45 15.82 -1.27
C LEU A 148 -9.36 16.63 -2.01
N LEU A 149 -9.69 17.85 -2.44
CA LEU A 149 -8.74 18.78 -3.04
C LEU A 149 -7.65 19.22 -2.04
N HIS A 150 -8.04 19.45 -0.78
CA HIS A 150 -7.08 19.82 0.26
C HIS A 150 -6.09 18.69 0.56
N ILE A 151 -6.56 17.45 0.67
CA ILE A 151 -5.68 16.27 0.84
C ILE A 151 -4.66 16.19 -0.30
N LYS A 152 -5.13 16.30 -1.55
CA LYS A 152 -4.26 16.27 -2.74
C LYS A 152 -3.22 17.39 -2.67
N GLN A 153 -3.66 18.62 -2.46
CA GLN A 153 -2.76 19.78 -2.47
C GLN A 153 -1.73 19.73 -1.33
N ALA A 154 -2.16 19.38 -0.12
CA ALA A 154 -1.27 19.24 1.04
C ALA A 154 -0.20 18.17 0.80
N ALA A 155 -0.60 17.01 0.28
CA ALA A 155 0.35 15.94 -0.07
C ALA A 155 1.35 16.38 -1.14
N LEU A 156 0.88 17.00 -2.22
CA LEU A 156 1.75 17.54 -3.28
C LEU A 156 2.77 18.53 -2.73
N ASP A 157 2.36 19.41 -1.82
CA ASP A 157 3.23 20.44 -1.26
C ASP A 157 4.22 19.88 -0.24
N VAL A 158 3.80 18.96 0.63
CA VAL A 158 4.67 18.43 1.69
C VAL A 158 5.63 17.37 1.16
N ILE A 159 5.19 16.49 0.25
CA ILE A 159 6.05 15.44 -0.32
C ILE A 159 7.12 16.06 -1.22
N SER A 160 6.77 17.01 -2.10
CA SER A 160 7.77 17.67 -2.96
C SER A 160 8.78 18.52 -2.18
N LYS A 161 8.39 19.07 -1.01
CA LYS A 161 9.33 19.72 -0.08
C LYS A 161 10.26 18.74 0.62
N SER A 162 9.76 17.54 0.94
CA SER A 162 10.51 16.50 1.65
C SER A 162 11.46 15.73 0.72
N PHE A 163 11.10 15.59 -0.56
CA PHE A 163 11.85 14.85 -1.57
C PHE A 163 12.04 15.73 -2.81
N GLN A 164 13.21 16.38 -2.91
CA GLN A 164 13.51 17.33 -4.00
C GLN A 164 13.52 16.68 -5.39
N GLU A 165 13.73 15.37 -5.47
CA GLU A 165 13.75 14.59 -6.70
C GLU A 165 12.36 14.18 -7.22
N ILE A 166 11.29 14.43 -6.45
CA ILE A 166 9.92 14.07 -6.83
C ILE A 166 9.18 15.30 -7.34
N SER A 167 8.82 15.26 -8.62
CA SER A 167 7.88 16.21 -9.20
C SER A 167 6.45 15.89 -8.80
N LYS A 168 5.59 16.91 -8.72
CA LYS A 168 4.18 16.80 -8.29
C LYS A 168 3.35 15.86 -9.18
N ASP A 169 3.68 15.78 -10.46
CA ASP A 169 3.03 14.90 -11.46
C ASP A 169 3.49 13.43 -11.38
N GLN A 170 4.49 13.13 -10.55
CA GLN A 170 4.93 11.75 -10.27
C GLN A 170 4.18 11.10 -9.10
N LEU A 171 3.12 11.74 -8.59
CA LEU A 171 2.31 11.23 -7.48
C LEU A 171 0.93 10.76 -7.97
N LYS A 172 0.59 9.51 -7.66
CA LYS A 172 -0.73 8.92 -7.89
C LYS A 172 -1.56 9.02 -6.61
N PHE A 173 -2.83 9.41 -6.77
CA PHE A 173 -3.80 9.52 -5.68
C PHE A 173 -4.98 8.60 -5.96
N PHE A 174 -5.30 7.69 -5.05
CA PHE A 174 -6.39 6.74 -5.26
C PHE A 174 -7.06 6.30 -3.96
N ILE A 175 -8.28 5.79 -4.10
CA ILE A 175 -9.14 5.30 -3.01
C ILE A 175 -9.48 3.85 -3.30
N HIS A 176 -9.43 2.99 -2.29
CA HIS A 176 -9.86 1.60 -2.43
C HIS A 176 -11.38 1.44 -2.29
N TYR A 177 -11.96 0.56 -3.12
CA TYR A 177 -13.30 0.01 -2.91
C TYR A 177 -13.35 -1.48 -3.33
N HIS A 178 -13.64 -2.42 -2.44
CA HIS A 178 -13.81 -2.25 -0.99
C HIS A 178 -12.48 -1.91 -0.29
N PRO A 179 -12.48 -1.01 0.71
CA PRO A 179 -11.28 -0.71 1.48
C PRO A 179 -10.92 -1.86 2.43
N SER A 180 -9.66 -1.95 2.84
CA SER A 180 -9.22 -2.95 3.84
C SER A 180 -9.77 -2.67 5.24
N TYR A 181 -10.11 -1.40 5.54
CA TYR A 181 -10.78 -0.98 6.77
C TYR A 181 -11.73 0.18 6.47
N TYR A 182 -12.83 0.25 7.21
CA TYR A 182 -13.92 1.22 7.00
C TYR A 182 -13.69 2.51 7.78
N HIS A 183 -12.64 3.22 7.39
CA HIS A 183 -12.37 4.60 7.77
C HIS A 183 -11.74 5.25 6.55
N PHE A 184 -12.35 6.31 6.01
CA PHE A 184 -11.94 6.83 4.71
C PHE A 184 -10.48 7.28 4.71
N HIS A 185 -9.76 6.87 3.68
CA HIS A 185 -8.36 7.17 3.48
C HIS A 185 -8.01 7.27 2.00
N VAL A 186 -6.99 8.06 1.70
CA VAL A 186 -6.48 8.27 0.34
C VAL A 186 -5.06 7.74 0.27
N HIS A 187 -4.81 6.85 -0.67
CA HIS A 187 -3.48 6.33 -0.97
C HIS A 187 -2.72 7.33 -1.86
N ILE A 188 -1.46 7.57 -1.50
CA ILE A 188 -0.56 8.50 -2.21
C ILE A 188 0.72 7.73 -2.52
N SER A 189 1.02 7.48 -3.79
CA SER A 189 2.21 6.71 -4.17
C SER A 189 3.01 7.36 -5.29
N HIS A 190 4.29 7.02 -5.39
CA HIS A 190 5.07 7.34 -6.58
C HIS A 190 4.47 6.66 -7.82
N ILE A 191 4.62 7.28 -8.99
CA ILE A 191 4.08 6.76 -10.26
C ILE A 191 4.69 5.40 -10.62
N ASP A 192 5.98 5.22 -10.34
CA ASP A 192 6.71 3.96 -10.57
C ASP A 192 6.37 2.86 -9.56
N PHE A 193 5.74 3.19 -8.43
CA PHE A 193 5.37 2.19 -7.45
C PHE A 193 4.19 1.35 -7.95
N ASP A 194 4.37 0.05 -8.01
CA ASP A 194 3.33 -0.94 -8.31
C ASP A 194 3.06 -1.77 -7.05
N SER A 195 1.88 -1.58 -6.45
CA SER A 195 1.46 -2.32 -5.25
C SER A 195 0.73 -3.63 -5.55
N GLY A 196 0.72 -4.07 -6.83
CA GLY A 196 -0.06 -5.21 -7.30
C GLY A 196 -1.55 -4.94 -7.19
N ASP A 197 -2.31 -5.93 -6.71
CA ASP A 197 -3.77 -5.94 -6.60
C ASP A 197 -4.36 -4.68 -5.92
N GLY A 198 -3.59 -3.97 -5.11
CA GLY A 198 -4.00 -2.70 -4.49
C GLY A 198 -4.34 -1.61 -5.52
N MET A 199 -3.62 -1.57 -6.64
CA MET A 199 -3.76 -0.54 -7.67
C MET A 199 -4.57 -1.00 -8.89
N ASP A 200 -5.09 -2.23 -8.87
CA ASP A 200 -5.84 -2.78 -10.00
C ASP A 200 -7.21 -2.14 -10.18
N ILE A 201 -7.68 -2.15 -11.43
CA ILE A 201 -9.03 -1.72 -11.80
C ILE A 201 -10.08 -2.55 -11.04
N GLY A 202 -11.13 -1.88 -10.55
CA GLY A 202 -12.11 -2.51 -9.67
C GLY A 202 -11.67 -2.62 -8.22
N ARG A 203 -10.49 -2.10 -7.86
CA ARG A 203 -10.11 -1.84 -6.48
C ARG A 203 -9.70 -0.39 -6.28
N ALA A 204 -8.77 0.12 -7.07
CA ALA A 204 -8.33 1.51 -6.99
C ALA A 204 -9.18 2.44 -7.88
N TYR A 205 -9.65 3.52 -7.28
CA TYR A 205 -10.34 4.62 -7.96
C TYR A 205 -9.49 5.88 -7.86
N LEU A 206 -9.11 6.47 -8.98
CA LEU A 206 -8.32 7.70 -8.98
C LEU A 206 -9.07 8.82 -8.25
N LEU A 207 -8.36 9.54 -7.38
CA LEU A 207 -8.95 10.63 -6.60
C LEU A 207 -9.53 11.71 -7.52
N GLU A 208 -8.83 12.02 -8.62
CA GLU A 208 -9.29 13.00 -9.61
C GLU A 208 -10.57 12.54 -10.30
N ASP A 209 -10.68 11.27 -10.70
CA ASP A 209 -11.90 10.73 -11.29
C ASP A 209 -13.08 10.77 -10.32
N VAL A 210 -12.82 10.52 -9.03
CA VAL A 210 -13.81 10.62 -7.97
C VAL A 210 -14.29 12.07 -7.81
N ILE A 211 -13.36 13.03 -7.78
CA ILE A 211 -13.69 14.47 -7.70
C ILE A 211 -14.50 14.90 -8.92
N ASN A 212 -14.02 14.61 -10.13
CA ASN A 212 -14.69 14.95 -11.39
C ASN A 212 -16.11 14.38 -11.43
N GLN A 213 -16.29 13.13 -10.99
CA GLN A 213 -17.62 12.52 -10.91
C GLN A 213 -18.53 13.23 -9.91
N LEU A 214 -18.04 13.58 -8.72
CA LEU A 214 -18.82 14.35 -7.75
C LEU A 214 -19.23 15.71 -8.33
N GLU A 215 -18.33 16.42 -9.00
CA GLU A 215 -18.61 17.71 -9.63
C GLU A 215 -19.71 17.61 -10.69
N MET A 216 -19.67 16.57 -11.52
CA MET A 216 -20.61 16.36 -12.62
C MET A 216 -21.98 15.79 -12.19
N MET A 217 -22.06 15.09 -11.06
CA MET A 217 -23.31 14.50 -10.57
C MET A 217 -24.32 15.58 -10.16
N PRO A 218 -25.63 15.32 -10.14
CA PRO A 218 -26.61 16.21 -9.50
C PRO A 218 -26.43 16.27 -7.97
N ASP A 219 -26.89 17.35 -7.31
CA ASP A 219 -26.70 17.56 -5.86
C ASP A 219 -27.37 16.49 -4.97
N ASN A 220 -28.43 15.85 -5.47
CA ASN A 220 -29.14 14.77 -4.79
C ASN A 220 -28.56 13.37 -5.07
N PHE A 221 -27.43 13.28 -5.78
CA PHE A 221 -26.79 12.02 -6.16
C PHE A 221 -25.42 11.89 -5.49
N SER A 222 -25.04 10.65 -5.16
CA SER A 222 -23.72 10.33 -4.63
C SER A 222 -23.27 8.96 -5.11
N PHE A 223 -22.14 8.47 -4.59
CA PHE A 223 -21.68 7.12 -4.89
C PHE A 223 -22.62 6.03 -4.37
N ILE A 224 -23.57 6.31 -3.47
CA ILE A 224 -24.49 5.28 -2.95
C ILE A 224 -25.40 4.73 -4.04
N GLN A 225 -25.82 5.56 -5.01
CA GLN A 225 -26.68 5.14 -6.11
C GLN A 225 -25.90 4.51 -7.28
N ARG A 226 -24.56 4.49 -7.24
CA ARG A 226 -23.75 4.02 -8.36
C ARG A 226 -23.55 2.50 -8.33
N THR A 227 -23.68 1.83 -9.47
CA THR A 227 -23.18 0.44 -9.59
C THR A 227 -21.66 0.44 -9.66
N MET A 228 -21.02 -0.34 -8.80
CA MET A 228 -19.56 -0.46 -8.75
C MET A 228 -19.18 -1.91 -8.96
N THR A 229 -18.30 -2.15 -9.93
CA THR A 229 -17.66 -3.46 -10.15
C THR A 229 -16.40 -3.52 -9.31
N PHE A 230 -16.24 -4.61 -8.55
CA PHE A 230 -15.09 -4.81 -7.67
C PHE A 230 -14.74 -6.29 -7.53
N PHE A 231 -13.51 -6.54 -7.06
CA PHE A 231 -13.04 -7.87 -6.70
C PHE A 231 -13.27 -8.15 -5.21
N LEU A 232 -13.58 -9.41 -4.88
CA LEU A 232 -13.59 -9.91 -3.51
C LEU A 232 -12.81 -11.22 -3.43
N GLY A 233 -12.00 -11.38 -2.39
CA GLY A 233 -11.44 -12.68 -2.04
C GLY A 233 -12.53 -13.61 -1.50
N GLU A 234 -12.50 -14.89 -1.88
CA GLU A 234 -13.50 -15.89 -1.47
C GLU A 234 -13.54 -16.13 0.06
N LYS A 235 -12.49 -15.75 0.77
CA LYS A 235 -12.42 -15.81 2.24
C LYS A 235 -12.88 -14.53 2.94
N SER A 236 -13.22 -13.47 2.19
CA SER A 236 -13.68 -12.22 2.77
C SER A 236 -15.08 -12.37 3.37
N ASP A 237 -15.35 -11.63 4.44
CA ASP A 237 -16.67 -11.64 5.09
C ASP A 237 -17.79 -11.23 4.13
N LEU A 238 -17.52 -10.25 3.25
CA LEU A 238 -18.47 -9.81 2.22
C LEU A 238 -18.82 -10.95 1.27
N TRP A 239 -17.84 -11.74 0.82
CA TRP A 239 -18.12 -12.89 -0.04
C TRP A 239 -18.90 -13.97 0.72
N VAL A 240 -18.38 -14.43 1.86
CA VAL A 240 -18.94 -15.57 2.60
C VAL A 240 -20.35 -15.27 3.11
N ASN A 241 -20.59 -14.06 3.61
CA ASN A 241 -21.84 -13.74 4.30
C ASN A 241 -22.89 -13.05 3.42
N VAL A 242 -22.47 -12.41 2.32
CA VAL A 242 -23.35 -11.62 1.45
C VAL A 242 -23.36 -12.17 0.03
N PHE A 243 -22.27 -12.01 -0.73
CA PHE A 243 -22.29 -12.23 -2.18
C PHE A 243 -22.43 -13.70 -2.58
N SER A 244 -21.76 -14.64 -1.90
CA SER A 244 -21.91 -16.08 -2.19
C SER A 244 -23.35 -16.57 -2.04
N LYS A 245 -24.13 -15.99 -1.13
CA LYS A 245 -25.54 -16.33 -0.91
C LYS A 245 -26.45 -15.77 -2.00
N ILE A 246 -26.12 -14.60 -2.54
CA ILE A 246 -26.87 -13.97 -3.64
C ILE A 246 -26.60 -14.71 -4.95
N THR A 247 -25.34 -15.07 -5.22
CA THR A 247 -24.95 -15.77 -6.45
C THR A 247 -25.55 -17.17 -6.53
N ASN A 248 -25.68 -17.88 -5.40
CA ASN A 248 -26.28 -19.22 -5.36
C ASN A 248 -27.82 -19.22 -5.35
N ALA A 249 -28.46 -18.05 -5.31
CA ALA A 249 -29.92 -17.90 -5.33
C ALA A 249 -30.47 -17.52 -6.72
N ALA A 250 -29.59 -17.30 -7.70
CA ALA A 250 -29.90 -17.00 -9.10
C ALA A 250 -29.67 -18.23 -9.98
#